data_AF-U1N716-F1
#
_entry.id   AF-U1N716-F1
#
_cell.length_a   1.000
_cell.length_b   1.000
_cell.length_c   1.000
_cell.angle_alpha   90.00
_cell.angle_beta   90.00
_cell.angle_gamma   90.00
#
_symmetry.space_group_name_H-M   'P 1'
#
loop_
_entity.id
_entity.type
_entity.pdbx_description
1 polymer ?
#
loop_
_entity_poly.entity_id
_entity_poly.type
_entity_poly.pdbx_seq_one_letter_code
_entity_poly.pdbx_strand_id
1 'polypeptide(L)'
;MQLHSTPQSLNCSVCTDEITDVGYLPATVTDGEYKPNPQDAVCNACGFNQVGMMGCAPELTDVVDLDSNSDSDSDSSPNQRPEQTLLHIRMTDDGVSVIDHKQ
;
A
#
# COMPACT_ATOMS: atom_id res chain seq x y z
N MET A 1 -2.89 2.63 -14.32
CA MET A 1 -1.98 1.46 -14.30
C MET A 1 -2.83 0.21 -14.12
N GLN A 2 -2.44 -0.91 -14.73
CA GLN A 2 -3.17 -2.18 -14.65
C GLN A 2 -2.45 -3.15 -13.71
N LEU A 3 -3.20 -4.09 -13.13
CA LEU A 3 -2.64 -5.20 -12.37
C LEU A 3 -2.07 -6.24 -13.34
N HIS A 4 -0.83 -6.66 -13.12
CA HIS A 4 -0.22 -7.77 -13.85
C HIS A 4 -0.94 -9.11 -13.58
N SER A 5 -1.60 -9.24 -12.43
CA SER A 5 -2.48 -10.35 -12.10
C SER A 5 -3.62 -9.90 -11.19
N THR A 6 -4.81 -10.46 -11.38
CA THR A 6 -5.98 -10.26 -10.52
C THR A 6 -6.22 -11.50 -9.67
N PRO A 7 -5.85 -11.49 -8.38
CA PRO A 7 -6.22 -12.56 -7.47
C PRO A 7 -7.75 -12.71 -7.42
N GLN A 8 -8.26 -13.93 -7.44
CA GLN A 8 -9.70 -14.18 -7.30
C GLN A 8 -10.15 -14.12 -5.84
N SER A 9 -9.26 -14.48 -4.92
CA SER A 9 -9.48 -14.37 -3.48
C SER A 9 -8.22 -13.86 -2.79
N LEU A 10 -8.42 -13.22 -1.65
CA LEU A 10 -7.36 -12.67 -0.81
C LEU A 10 -7.69 -12.98 0.64
N ASN A 11 -6.69 -13.46 1.38
CA ASN A 11 -6.80 -13.61 2.83
C ASN A 11 -5.99 -12.51 3.49
N CYS A 12 -6.52 -11.96 4.57
CA CYS A 12 -5.80 -10.99 5.36
C CYS A 12 -4.60 -11.66 6.02
N SER A 13 -3.40 -11.12 5.82
CA SER A 13 -2.16 -11.61 6.45
C SER A 13 -2.17 -11.50 7.99
N VAL A 14 -3.08 -10.70 8.55
CA VAL A 14 -3.16 -10.38 9.98
C VAL A 14 -4.16 -11.26 10.71
N CYS A 15 -5.42 -11.26 10.27
CA CYS A 15 -6.49 -12.04 10.91
C CYS A 15 -6.78 -13.36 10.21
N THR A 16 -6.15 -13.64 9.06
CA THR A 16 -6.35 -14.83 8.21
C THR A 16 -7.74 -14.96 7.58
N ASP A 17 -8.66 -14.05 7.88
CA ASP A 17 -9.99 -14.01 7.27
C ASP A 17 -9.92 -13.61 5.80
N GLU A 18 -10.87 -14.11 5.02
CA GLU A 18 -11.04 -13.72 3.62
C GLU A 18 -11.47 -12.26 3.50
N ILE A 19 -10.84 -11.53 2.59
CA ILE A 19 -11.22 -10.17 2.21
C ILE A 19 -12.35 -10.29 1.19
N THR A 20 -13.54 -9.82 1.54
CA THR A 20 -14.76 -10.01 0.73
C THR A 20 -15.34 -8.73 0.14
N ASP A 21 -14.92 -7.55 0.60
CA ASP A 21 -15.37 -6.25 0.05
C ASP A 21 -14.19 -5.32 -0.20
N VAL A 22 -13.60 -4.73 0.85
CA VAL A 22 -12.50 -3.77 0.71
C VAL A 22 -11.27 -4.17 1.51
N GLY A 23 -10.10 -3.83 0.98
CA GLY A 23 -8.82 -4.10 1.61
C GLY A 23 -7.68 -3.31 0.98
N TYR A 24 -6.47 -3.57 1.49
CA TYR A 24 -5.25 -2.98 0.97
C TYR A 24 -4.34 -4.08 0.45
N LEU A 25 -3.77 -3.85 -0.72
CA LEU A 25 -2.92 -4.80 -1.43
C LEU A 25 -1.58 -4.14 -1.73
N PRO A 26 -0.50 -4.54 -1.04
CA PRO A 26 0.84 -4.10 -1.37
C PRO A 26 1.19 -4.51 -2.79
N ALA A 27 1.84 -3.62 -3.53
CA ALA A 27 2.29 -3.88 -4.89
C ALA A 27 3.64 -3.21 -5.14
N THR A 28 4.38 -3.74 -6.10
CA THR A 28 5.51 -3.03 -6.70
C THR A 28 5.12 -2.51 -8.07
N VAL A 29 5.50 -1.28 -8.40
CA VAL A 29 5.37 -0.74 -9.75
C VAL A 29 6.58 -1.19 -10.56
N THR A 30 6.33 -1.83 -11.71
CA THR A 30 7.38 -2.19 -12.66
C THR A 30 6.85 -1.95 -14.06
N ASP A 31 7.60 -1.20 -14.88
CA ASP A 31 7.23 -0.90 -16.27
C ASP A 31 5.82 -0.29 -16.46
N GLY A 32 5.34 0.48 -15.48
CA GLY A 32 4.00 1.10 -15.51
C GLY A 32 2.84 0.16 -15.14
N GLU A 33 3.15 -1.03 -14.63
CA GLU A 33 2.19 -2.02 -14.15
C GLU A 33 2.33 -2.24 -12.64
N TYR A 34 1.21 -2.58 -12.00
CA TYR A 34 1.20 -3.03 -10.62
C TYR A 34 1.44 -4.53 -10.56
N LYS A 35 2.48 -4.94 -9.84
CA LYS A 35 2.72 -6.33 -9.44
C LYS A 35 2.25 -6.52 -8.01
N PRO A 36 1.02 -6.99 -7.78
CA PRO A 36 0.48 -7.16 -6.44
C PRO A 36 1.22 -8.28 -5.69
N ASN A 37 1.29 -8.15 -4.37
CA ASN A 37 1.74 -9.18 -3.45
C ASN A 37 0.54 -9.68 -2.60
N PRO A 38 -0.15 -10.75 -3.05
CA PRO A 38 -1.38 -11.24 -2.42
C PRO A 38 -1.17 -11.74 -0.99
N GLN A 39 0.04 -12.18 -0.65
CA GLN A 39 0.36 -12.76 0.66
C GLN A 39 0.39 -11.70 1.77
N ASP A 40 0.61 -10.44 1.40
CA ASP A 40 0.67 -9.31 2.33
C ASP A 40 -0.61 -8.46 2.28
N ALA A 41 -1.69 -8.97 1.66
CA ALA A 41 -2.97 -8.29 1.64
C ALA A 41 -3.55 -8.14 3.06
N VAL A 42 -4.18 -7.00 3.33
CA VAL A 42 -4.83 -6.73 4.61
C VAL A 42 -6.28 -6.32 4.41
N CYS A 43 -7.20 -6.89 5.19
CA CYS A 43 -8.60 -6.46 5.16
C CYS A 43 -8.72 -5.01 5.62
N ASN A 44 -9.80 -4.31 5.26
CA ASN A 44 -9.98 -2.91 5.65
C ASN A 44 -9.88 -2.69 7.18
N ALA A 45 -10.39 -3.63 7.99
CA ALA A 45 -10.32 -3.53 9.45
C ALA A 45 -8.87 -3.61 10.00
N CYS A 46 -8.07 -4.58 9.52
CA CYS A 46 -6.68 -4.71 9.93
C CYS A 46 -5.78 -3.67 9.27
N GLY A 47 -6.08 -3.27 8.04
CA GLY A 47 -5.39 -2.24 7.29
C GLY A 47 -5.56 -0.86 7.92
N PHE A 48 -6.75 -0.50 8.41
CA PHE A 48 -6.93 0.74 9.15
C PHE A 48 -6.03 0.80 10.41
N ASN A 49 -5.83 -0.35 11.07
CA ASN A 49 -4.96 -0.43 12.25
C ASN A 49 -3.46 -0.53 11.92
N GLN A 50 -3.06 -1.18 10.84
CA GLN A 50 -1.63 -1.32 10.46
C GLN A 50 -1.16 -0.20 9.54
N VAL A 51 -1.91 0.12 8.49
CA VAL A 51 -1.61 1.19 7.53
C VAL A 51 -1.92 2.56 8.14
N GLY A 52 -2.97 2.68 8.97
CA GLY A 52 -3.25 3.89 9.74
C GLY A 52 -2.25 4.17 10.87
N MET A 53 -1.40 3.20 11.23
CA MET A 53 -0.24 3.42 12.11
C MET A 53 1.08 3.58 11.34
N MET A 54 1.21 3.05 10.11
CA MET A 54 2.36 3.30 9.23
C MET A 54 2.26 4.64 8.46
N GLY A 55 1.09 5.27 8.43
CA GLY A 55 0.93 6.68 8.10
C GLY A 55 0.44 7.41 9.33
N CYS A 56 1.33 8.15 10.01
CA CYS A 56 0.97 9.03 11.12
C CYS A 56 -0.35 9.74 10.83
N ALA A 57 -1.33 9.62 11.72
CA ALA A 57 -2.24 10.72 11.93
C ALA A 57 -1.43 11.76 12.73
N PRO A 58 -0.90 12.85 12.13
CA PRO A 58 -0.39 13.93 12.95
C PRO A 58 -1.57 14.47 13.77
N GLU A 59 -1.34 14.69 15.06
CA GLU A 59 -2.26 15.48 15.86
C GLU A 59 -2.28 16.90 15.26
N LEU A 60 -3.43 17.59 15.28
CA LEU A 60 -3.56 18.98 14.79
C LEU A 60 -2.61 19.97 15.49
N THR A 61 -1.86 19.52 16.50
CA THR A 61 -0.84 20.25 17.24
C THR A 61 0.58 20.11 16.68
N ASP A 62 0.84 19.20 15.73
CA ASP A 62 2.21 18.86 15.26
C ASP A 62 2.74 19.72 14.12
N VAL A 63 2.03 20.77 13.67
CA VAL A 63 2.57 21.73 12.70
C VAL A 63 2.70 23.10 13.35
N VAL A 64 3.62 23.17 14.31
CA VAL A 64 4.32 24.41 14.66
C VAL A 64 5.68 24.40 13.96
N ASP A 65 5.98 25.47 13.23
CA ASP A 65 7.21 25.67 12.45
C ASP A 65 8.46 25.26 13.24
N LEU A 66 9.25 24.32 12.70
CA LEU A 66 10.61 24.07 13.15
C LEU A 66 11.54 23.98 11.96
N ASP A 67 12.13 25.14 11.66
CA ASP A 67 13.32 25.29 10.84
C ASP A 67 14.49 24.43 11.37
N SER A 68 15.32 23.97 10.43
CA SER A 68 16.76 23.66 10.55
C SER A 68 17.22 22.20 10.66
N ASN A 69 17.80 21.75 9.54
CA ASN A 69 19.01 20.93 9.39
C ASN A 69 19.01 19.47 9.88
N SER A 70 18.99 18.55 8.91
CA SER A 70 19.77 17.32 8.95
C SER A 70 20.06 16.84 7.52
N ASP A 71 21.20 17.31 6.99
CA ASP A 71 21.91 16.67 5.89
C ASP A 71 22.41 15.29 6.33
N SER A 72 22.28 14.27 5.49
CA SER A 72 23.29 13.22 5.26
C SER A 72 22.89 12.34 4.08
N ASP A 73 23.63 12.54 2.99
CA ASP A 73 23.63 11.76 1.76
C ASP A 73 23.89 10.27 1.99
N SER A 74 23.26 9.40 1.18
CA SER A 74 23.84 8.11 0.78
C SER A 74 23.22 7.58 -0.51
N ASP A 75 23.97 7.83 -1.59
CA ASP A 75 24.25 6.93 -2.71
C ASP A 75 23.20 6.69 -3.81
N SER A 76 23.33 7.50 -4.86
CA SER A 76 22.66 7.39 -6.15
C SER A 76 23.25 6.26 -7.01
N SER A 77 22.60 5.10 -7.01
CA SER A 77 22.69 4.12 -8.10
C SER A 77 21.39 4.12 -8.91
N PRO A 78 21.41 4.27 -10.25
CA PRO A 78 20.23 4.17 -11.08
C PRO A 78 19.92 2.69 -11.36
N ASN A 79 19.78 1.89 -10.30
CA ASN A 79 19.07 0.63 -10.40
C ASN A 79 17.67 0.95 -9.93
N GLN A 80 16.73 1.09 -10.88
CA GLN A 80 15.30 1.28 -10.63
C GLN A 80 14.83 0.23 -9.62
N ARG A 81 14.88 0.56 -8.33
CA ARG A 81 14.24 -0.24 -7.30
C ARG A 81 12.75 -0.16 -7.61
N PRO A 82 12.04 -1.29 -7.74
CA PRO A 82 10.61 -1.25 -7.98
C PRO A 82 9.96 -0.37 -6.93
N GLU A 83 9.23 0.66 -7.36
CA GLU A 83 8.56 1.57 -6.44
C GLU A 83 7.49 0.77 -5.69
N GLN A 84 7.56 0.74 -4.36
CA GLN A 84 6.55 0.09 -3.55
C GLN A 84 5.35 1.02 -3.43
N THR A 85 4.15 0.49 -3.62
CA THR A 85 2.89 1.22 -3.48
C THR A 85 1.87 0.36 -2.74
N LEU A 86 0.91 1.03 -2.11
CA LEU A 86 -0.22 0.37 -1.47
C LEU A 86 -1.50 0.69 -2.24
N LEU A 87 -2.13 -0.35 -2.77
CA LEU A 87 -3.37 -0.24 -3.51
C LEU A 87 -4.55 -0.39 -2.55
N HIS A 88 -5.47 0.56 -2.57
CA HIS A 88 -6.79 0.38 -1.98
C HIS A 88 -7.67 -0.34 -2.99
N ILE A 89 -8.16 -1.51 -2.62
CA ILE A 89 -8.83 -2.42 -3.54
C ILE A 89 -10.25 -2.76 -3.09
N ARG A 90 -11.07 -3.14 -4.08
CA ARG A 90 -12.37 -3.76 -3.89
C ARG A 90 -12.38 -5.15 -4.51
N MET A 91 -12.97 -6.10 -3.80
CA MET A 91 -13.35 -7.40 -4.33
C MET A 91 -14.64 -7.26 -5.14
N THR A 92 -14.64 -7.86 -6.32
CA THR A 92 -15.78 -7.95 -7.23
C THR A 92 -15.93 -9.39 -7.69
N ASP A 93 -17.06 -9.71 -8.34
CA ASP A 93 -17.30 -11.04 -8.90
C ASP A 93 -16.24 -11.44 -9.95
N ASP A 94 -15.58 -10.45 -10.56
CA ASP A 94 -14.51 -10.61 -11.55
C ASP A 94 -13.08 -10.62 -10.94
N GLY A 95 -12.96 -10.52 -9.61
CA GLY A 95 -11.68 -10.50 -8.88
C GLY A 95 -11.40 -9.18 -8.17
N VAL A 96 -10.21 -8.62 -8.37
CA VAL A 96 -9.76 -7.41 -7.66
C VAL A 96 -9.83 -6.18 -8.55
N SER A 97 -10.47 -5.12 -8.05
CA SER A 97 -10.50 -3.78 -8.65
C SER A 97 -9.72 -2.78 -7.80
N VAL A 98 -8.89 -1.93 -8.42
CA VAL A 98 -8.16 -0.87 -7.72
C VAL A 98 -9.05 0.36 -7.61
N ILE A 99 -9.39 0.77 -6.38
CA ILE A 99 -10.16 1.98 -6.08
C ILE A 99 -9.22 3.19 -6.05
N ASP A 100 -8.09 3.06 -5.36
CA ASP A 100 -7.11 4.13 -5.16
C ASP A 100 -5.71 3.54 -4.97
N HIS A 101 -4.67 4.37 -5.08
CA HIS A 101 -3.30 3.98 -4.81
C HIS A 101 -2.56 5.12 -4.12
N LYS A 102 -1.80 4.80 -3.07
CA LYS A 102 -0.93 5.76 -2.43
C LYS A 102 0.47 5.64 -3.06
N GLN A 103 0.91 6.73 -3.69
CA GLN A 103 2.29 6.91 -4.16
C GLN A 103 3.19 7.37 -3.01
#